data_AF-A0A7G2LXM4-F1
#
_entry.id   AF-A0A7G2LXM4-F1
#
_cell.length_a   1.000
_cell.length_b   1.000
_cell.length_c   1.000
_cell.angle_alpha   90.00
_cell.angle_beta   90.00
_cell.angle_gamma   90.00
#
_symmetry.space_group_name_H-M   'P 1'
#
loop_
_entity.id
_entity.type
_entity.pdbx_description
1 polymer ?
#
loop_
_entity_poly.entity_id
_entity_poly.type
_entity_poly.pdbx_seq_one_letter_code
_entity_poly.pdbx_strand_id
1 'polypeptide(L)'
;RKPFQINAITVLPDVIHTVWTLPKDDHDYPNRIGMWKARFSKHLPPAPHRSLQQIKRGEKGIWQRRFWEHRIRDQADFRRHCNLVHLSPMHAGL
;
A
#
# COMPACT_ATOMS: atom_id res chain seq x y z
N ARG A 1 -11.36 15.49 -4.00
CA ARG A 1 -9.92 15.29 -3.73
C ARG A 1 -9.82 14.59 -2.37
N LYS A 2 -9.05 13.51 -2.19
CA LYS A 2 -8.93 12.77 -0.91
C LYS A 2 -7.55 13.01 -0.28
N PRO A 3 -7.33 14.13 0.44
CA PRO A 3 -6.00 14.49 0.95
C PRO A 3 -5.55 13.50 2.03
N PHE A 4 -4.24 13.30 2.11
CA PHE A 4 -3.53 12.60 3.18
C PHE A 4 -2.05 12.96 3.06
N GLN A 5 -1.31 12.81 4.14
CA GLN A 5 0.14 13.01 4.17
C GLN A 5 0.82 11.65 4.12
N ILE A 6 1.85 11.53 3.28
CA ILE A 6 2.77 10.39 3.29
C ILE A 6 3.91 10.76 4.24
N ASN A 7 4.00 10.10 5.39
CA ASN A 7 5.08 10.33 6.35
C ASN A 7 6.33 9.53 6.01
N ALA A 8 6.14 8.31 5.49
CA ALA A 8 7.20 7.45 5.00
C ALA A 8 6.65 6.55 3.88
N ILE A 9 7.48 6.25 2.89
CA ILE A 9 7.18 5.27 1.85
C ILE A 9 8.48 4.64 1.34
N THR A 10 8.45 3.33 1.17
CA THR A 10 9.46 2.57 0.44
C THR A 10 8.73 1.67 -0.56
N VAL A 11 9.20 1.69 -1.80
CA VAL A 11 8.68 0.87 -2.90
C VAL A 11 9.76 -0.14 -3.26
N LEU A 12 9.48 -1.42 -3.01
CA LEU A 12 10.34 -2.56 -3.36
C LEU A 12 9.73 -3.32 -4.54
N PRO A 13 10.48 -4.24 -5.19
CA PRO A 13 9.96 -5.04 -6.29
C PRO A 13 8.64 -5.76 -5.97
N ASP A 14 8.53 -6.33 -4.76
CA ASP A 14 7.39 -7.18 -4.38
C ASP A 14 6.43 -6.54 -3.37
N VAL A 15 6.79 -5.42 -2.75
CA VAL A 15 6.03 -4.83 -1.64
C VAL A 15 6.19 -3.32 -1.54
N ILE A 16 5.15 -2.65 -1.08
CA ILE A 16 5.19 -1.23 -0.72
C ILE A 16 4.89 -1.11 0.76
N HIS A 17 5.80 -0.47 1.50
CA HIS A 17 5.61 -0.10 2.89
C HIS A 17 5.37 1.39 2.98
N THR A 18 4.32 1.82 3.72
CA THR A 18 4.01 3.25 3.83
C THR A 18 3.30 3.58 5.14
N VAL A 19 3.54 4.80 5.64
CA VAL A 19 2.88 5.38 6.81
C VAL A 19 2.16 6.64 6.36
N TRP A 20 0.85 6.71 6.62
CA TRP A 20 0.01 7.86 6.26
C TRP A 20 -0.56 8.55 7.48
N THR A 21 -0.71 9.88 7.40
CA THR A 21 -1.57 10.66 8.29
C THR A 21 -2.76 11.15 7.49
N LEU A 22 -3.96 10.81 7.95
CA LEU A 22 -5.20 11.31 7.36
C LEU A 22 -5.64 12.60 8.06
N PRO A 23 -6.47 13.44 7.41
CA PRO A 23 -7.14 14.55 8.07
C PRO A 23 -7.88 14.09 9.32
N LYS A 24 -8.09 15.02 10.25
CA LYS A 24 -8.88 14.77 11.46
C LYS A 24 -10.26 14.22 11.06
N ASP A 25 -10.72 13.20 11.79
CA ASP A 25 -12.00 12.52 11.60
C ASP A 25 -12.17 11.81 10.24
N ASP A 26 -11.10 11.70 9.43
CA ASP A 26 -11.09 10.92 8.20
C ASP A 26 -10.45 9.54 8.47
N HIS A 27 -11.24 8.50 8.25
CA HIS A 27 -10.82 7.11 8.40
C HIS A 27 -10.81 6.35 7.07
N ASP A 28 -11.00 7.06 5.95
CA ASP A 28 -11.21 6.45 4.64
C ASP A 28 -9.89 6.17 3.91
N TYR A 29 -8.95 5.52 4.62
CA TYR A 29 -7.73 4.98 4.02
C TYR A 29 -8.01 3.78 3.09
N PRO A 30 -9.02 2.90 3.30
CA PRO A 30 -9.27 1.77 2.40
C PRO A 30 -9.62 2.22 0.98
N ASN A 31 -10.47 3.24 0.83
CA ASN A 31 -10.78 3.76 -0.51
C ASN A 31 -9.57 4.45 -1.15
N ARG A 32 -8.74 5.17 -0.38
CA ARG A 32 -7.50 5.75 -0.92
C ARG A 32 -6.59 4.65 -1.47
N ILE A 33 -6.48 3.53 -0.74
CA ILE A 33 -5.74 2.35 -1.20
C ILE A 33 -6.31 1.78 -2.49
N GLY A 34 -7.63 1.57 -2.54
CA GLY A 34 -8.32 1.09 -3.74
C GLY A 34 -8.10 2.01 -4.95
N MET A 35 -8.19 3.33 -4.75
CA MET A 35 -8.02 4.33 -5.81
C MET A 35 -6.63 4.28 -6.43
N TRP A 36 -5.55 4.25 -5.63
CA TRP A 36 -4.20 4.23 -6.19
C TRP A 36 -3.86 2.86 -6.80
N LYS A 37 -4.27 1.74 -6.18
CA LYS A 37 -4.15 0.40 -6.79
C LYS A 37 -4.85 0.33 -8.14
N ALA A 38 -6.07 0.87 -8.25
CA ALA A 38 -6.82 0.91 -9.50
C ALA A 38 -6.16 1.80 -10.54
N ARG A 39 -5.69 2.99 -10.14
CA ARG A 39 -4.99 3.93 -11.04
C ARG A 39 -3.72 3.31 -11.60
N PHE A 40 -2.89 2.71 -10.76
CA PHE A 40 -1.69 1.99 -11.19
C PHE A 40 -2.04 0.84 -12.15
N SER A 41 -3.01 0.00 -11.76
CA SER A 41 -3.43 -1.13 -12.57
C SER A 41 -3.96 -0.71 -13.95
N LYS A 42 -4.63 0.45 -14.07
CA LYS A 42 -5.19 0.94 -15.34
C LYS A 42 -4.10 1.06 -16.43
N HIS A 43 -2.88 1.42 -16.06
CA HIS A 43 -1.78 1.69 -16.99
C HIS A 43 -0.92 0.46 -17.31
N LEU A 44 -1.26 -0.72 -16.79
CA LEU A 44 -0.50 -1.94 -17.02
C LEU A 44 -1.36 -3.04 -17.68
N PRO A 45 -0.75 -3.93 -18.48
CA PRO A 45 -1.43 -5.15 -18.88
C PRO A 45 -1.75 -6.02 -17.65
N PRO A 46 -2.73 -6.93 -17.74
CA PRO A 46 -2.91 -7.94 -16.72
C PRO A 46 -1.66 -8.81 -16.54
N ALA A 47 -1.39 -9.27 -15.33
CA ALA A 47 -0.29 -10.19 -15.04
C ALA A 47 -0.41 -11.47 -15.89
N PRO A 48 0.73 -12.04 -16.34
CA PRO A 48 0.76 -13.23 -17.20
C PRO A 48 0.21 -14.46 -16.47
N HIS A 49 0.45 -14.58 -15.17
CA HIS A 49 -0.01 -15.70 -14.34
C HIS A 49 -1.21 -15.26 -13.48
N ARG A 50 -2.42 -15.51 -13.97
CA ARG A 50 -3.68 -15.25 -13.24
C ARG A 50 -4.45 -16.55 -13.04
N SER A 51 -5.00 -16.73 -11.84
CA SER A 51 -5.92 -17.84 -11.58
C SER A 51 -7.26 -17.63 -12.31
N LEU A 52 -7.97 -18.73 -12.57
CA LEU A 52 -9.33 -18.67 -13.15
C LEU A 52 -10.28 -17.78 -12.31
N GLN A 53 -10.10 -17.77 -10.99
CA GLN A 53 -10.91 -16.94 -10.10
C GLN A 53 -10.60 -15.44 -10.28
N GLN A 54 -9.32 -15.08 -10.47
CA GLN A 54 -8.93 -13.69 -10.75
C GLN A 54 -9.51 -13.21 -12.09
N ILE A 55 -9.44 -14.06 -13.13
CA ILE A 55 -10.00 -13.77 -14.45
C ILE A 55 -11.52 -13.56 -14.36
N LYS A 56 -12.25 -14.48 -13.70
CA LYS A 56 -13.71 -14.37 -13.51
C LYS A 56 -14.13 -13.08 -12.78
N ARG A 57 -13.26 -12.53 -11.93
CA ARG A 57 -13.50 -11.29 -11.17
C ARG A 57 -12.99 -10.03 -11.86
N GLY A 58 -12.41 -10.14 -13.06
CA GLY A 58 -11.81 -9.01 -13.75
C GLY A 58 -10.54 -8.46 -13.08
N GLU A 59 -9.90 -9.25 -12.20
CA GLU A 59 -8.68 -8.83 -11.52
C GLU A 59 -7.48 -8.86 -12.48
N LYS A 60 -6.64 -7.81 -12.44
CA LYS A 60 -5.40 -7.77 -13.23
C LYS A 60 -4.28 -8.63 -12.67
N GLY A 61 -4.43 -9.21 -11.47
CA GLY A 61 -3.41 -10.08 -10.86
C GLY A 61 -2.12 -9.37 -10.44
N ILE A 62 -2.09 -8.03 -10.44
CA ILE A 62 -0.92 -7.22 -10.08
C ILE A 62 -0.77 -7.13 -8.56
N TRP A 63 -1.89 -6.93 -7.85
CA TRP A 63 -1.90 -6.71 -6.41
C TRP A 63 -2.38 -7.95 -5.67
N GLN A 64 -1.73 -8.26 -4.55
CA GLN A 64 -2.32 -9.15 -3.55
C GLN A 64 -3.66 -8.58 -3.07
N ARG A 65 -4.62 -9.47 -2.80
CA ARG A 65 -5.93 -9.09 -2.24
C ARG A 65 -5.74 -8.58 -0.82
N ARG A 66 -6.52 -7.54 -0.46
CA ARG A 66 -6.40 -6.81 0.81
C ARG A 66 -5.00 -6.18 0.96
N PHE A 67 -4.66 -5.79 2.17
CA PHE A 67 -3.37 -5.24 2.58
C PHE A 67 -3.26 -5.43 4.09
N TRP A 68 -2.04 -5.35 4.61
CA TRP A 68 -1.82 -5.28 6.05
C TRP A 68 -1.95 -3.83 6.53
N GLU A 69 -2.55 -3.63 7.69
CA GLU A 69 -2.74 -2.32 8.31
C GLU A 69 -2.40 -2.38 9.80
N HIS A 70 -1.83 -1.29 10.31
CA HIS A 70 -1.59 -1.07 11.73
C HIS A 70 -1.91 0.37 12.08
N ARG A 71 -2.73 0.57 13.12
CA ARG A 71 -3.05 1.90 13.64
C ARG A 71 -1.98 2.32 14.63
N ILE A 72 -1.18 3.30 14.24
CA ILE A 72 -0.18 3.94 15.09
C ILE A 72 -0.88 4.71 16.23
N ARG A 73 -0.44 4.46 17.47
CA ARG A 73 -1.15 4.95 18.68
C ARG A 73 -0.46 6.12 19.37
N ASP A 74 0.85 6.26 19.19
CA ASP A 74 1.66 7.27 19.86
C ASP A 74 2.92 7.63 19.05
N GLN A 75 3.68 8.60 19.56
CA GLN A 75 4.87 9.13 18.91
C GLN A 75 6.05 8.14 18.86
N ALA A 76 6.16 7.23 19.82
CA ALA A 76 7.22 6.22 19.82
C ALA A 76 6.93 5.15 18.75
N ASP A 77 5.68 4.71 18.67
CA ASP A 77 5.20 3.79 17.65
C ASP A 77 5.32 4.40 16.23
N PHE A 78 5.01 5.69 16.09
CA PHE A 78 5.19 6.43 14.85
C PHE A 78 6.64 6.42 14.37
N ARG A 79 7.58 6.82 15.25
CA ARG A 79 9.01 6.85 14.91
C ARG A 79 9.54 5.47 14.53
N ARG A 80 9.14 4.43 15.27
CA ARG A 80 9.51 3.05 14.99
C ARG A 80 9.05 2.62 13.60
N HIS A 81 7.78 2.86 13.26
CA HIS A 81 7.24 2.46 11.96
C HIS A 81 7.85 3.24 10.80
N CYS A 82 8.10 4.54 10.93
CA CYS A 82 8.83 5.30 9.90
C CYS A 82 10.25 4.73 9.69
N ASN A 83 10.98 4.42 10.77
CA ASN A 83 12.30 3.79 10.67
C ASN A 83 12.23 2.42 9.99
N LEU A 84 11.24 1.59 10.32
CA LEU A 84 11.04 0.29 9.67
C LEU A 84 10.78 0.42 8.17
N VAL A 85 9.98 1.40 7.75
CA VAL A 85 9.75 1.67 6.32
C VAL A 85 11.06 2.06 5.64
N HIS A 86 11.84 2.97 6.23
CA HIS A 86 13.11 3.42 5.64
C HIS A 86 14.18 2.33 5.58
N LEU A 87 14.23 1.44 6.58
CA LEU A 87 15.15 0.29 6.63
C LEU A 87 14.67 -0.90 5.78
N SER A 88 13.47 -0.85 5.23
CA SER A 88 12.90 -1.96 4.46
C SER A 88 13.76 -2.44 3.27
N PRO A 89 14.50 -1.59 2.52
CA PRO A 89 15.40 -2.09 1.47
C PRO A 89 16.53 -2.96 2.05
N MET A 90 17.16 -2.51 3.14
CA MET A 90 18.20 -3.27 3.84
C MET A 90 17.67 -4.63 4.33
N HIS A 91 16.47 -4.65 4.92
CA HIS A 91 15.85 -5.91 5.36
C HIS A 91 15.46 -6.83 4.19
N ALA A 92 15.26 -6.28 3.00
CA ALA A 92 15.02 -7.03 1.76
C ALA A 92 16.31 -7.45 1.04
N GLY A 93 17.49 -7.09 1.57
CA GLY A 93 18.79 -7.40 0.96
C GLY A 93 19.11 -6.56 -0.28
N LEU A 94 18.53 -5.36 -0.39
CA LEU A 94 18.74 -4.39 -1.48
C LEU A 94 19.66 -3.25 -1.05
#